data_AF-A0A7S2B307-F1
#
_entry.id   AF-A0A7S2B307-F1
#
_cell.length_a   1.000
_cell.length_b   1.000
_cell.length_c   1.000
_cell.angle_alpha   90.00
_cell.angle_beta   90.00
_cell.angle_gamma   90.00
#
_symmetry.space_group_name_H-M   'P 1'
#
loop_
_entity.id
_entity.type
_entity.pdbx_description
1 polymer ?
#
loop_
_entity_poly.entity_id
_entity_poly.type
_entity_poly.pdbx_seq_one_letter_code
_entity_poly.pdbx_strand_id
1 'polypeptide(L)'
;KRRAFEDCTLPFEDWRHSMHVRVALNMLQTFGSTEGGERFIKGLARYNEAARAELRRNKKLKVSAASDHATITFFWLNCIRDRMRPGDSFDTMIERHPELASFSYIFEFYSPEDLY
;
A
#
# COMPACT_ATOMS: atom_id res chain seq x y z
N LYS A 1 5.83 -11.77 2.29
CA LYS A 1 4.91 -10.68 1.87
C LYS A 1 5.57 -9.69 0.91
N ARG A 2 6.70 -9.05 1.25
CA ARG A 2 7.46 -8.18 0.32
C ARG A 2 7.81 -8.86 -1.03
N ARG A 3 8.48 -10.02 -1.00
CA ARG A 3 8.84 -10.76 -2.24
C ARG A 3 7.63 -11.08 -3.11
N ALA A 4 6.56 -11.62 -2.53
CA ALA A 4 5.32 -11.91 -3.27
C ALA A 4 4.69 -10.67 -3.93
N PHE A 5 4.81 -9.50 -3.30
CA PHE A 5 4.40 -8.23 -3.92
C PHE A 5 5.34 -7.81 -5.06
N GLU A 6 6.66 -7.88 -4.85
CA GLU A 6 7.68 -7.55 -5.88
C GLU A 6 7.60 -8.47 -7.11
N ASP A 7 7.21 -9.73 -6.89
CA ASP A 7 7.03 -10.77 -7.89
C ASP A 7 5.61 -10.76 -8.49
N CYS A 8 4.72 -9.87 -8.03
CA CYS A 8 3.31 -9.81 -8.44
C CYS A 8 2.55 -11.15 -8.28
N THR A 9 2.87 -11.93 -7.25
CA THR A 9 2.26 -13.24 -6.96
C THR A 9 1.30 -13.22 -5.78
N LEU A 10 1.12 -12.06 -5.12
CA LEU A 10 0.14 -11.93 -4.05
C LEU A 10 -1.29 -12.02 -4.61
N PRO A 11 -2.20 -12.82 -4.02
CA PRO A 11 -3.59 -12.86 -4.44
C PRO A 11 -4.27 -11.49 -4.27
N PHE A 12 -5.07 -11.09 -5.25
CA PHE A 12 -5.77 -9.80 -5.21
C PHE A 12 -6.70 -9.64 -3.99
N GLU A 13 -7.34 -10.72 -3.55
CA GLU A 13 -8.23 -10.76 -2.38
C GLU A 13 -7.52 -10.45 -1.05
N ASP A 14 -6.20 -10.67 -1.01
CA ASP A 14 -5.34 -10.35 0.12
C ASP A 14 -4.76 -8.93 0.02
N TRP A 15 -4.94 -8.23 -1.11
CA TRP A 15 -4.45 -6.86 -1.32
C TRP A 15 -5.36 -5.82 -0.69
N ARG A 16 -5.44 -5.86 0.64
CA ARG A 16 -6.20 -4.92 1.47
C ARG A 16 -5.28 -3.84 2.05
N HIS A 17 -5.87 -2.77 2.57
CA HIS A 17 -5.14 -1.65 3.17
C HIS A 17 -4.02 -2.07 4.15
N SER A 18 -4.31 -2.97 5.09
CA SER A 18 -3.32 -3.46 6.06
C SER A 18 -2.11 -4.13 5.40
N MET A 19 -2.31 -4.76 4.24
CA MET A 19 -1.24 -5.35 3.45
C MET A 19 -0.42 -4.29 2.72
N HIS A 20 -1.03 -3.22 2.23
CA HIS A 20 -0.30 -2.07 1.65
C HIS A 20 0.63 -1.47 2.70
N VAL A 21 0.11 -1.18 3.89
CA VAL A 21 0.88 -0.59 5.00
C VAL A 21 2.02 -1.51 5.41
N ARG A 22 1.77 -2.82 5.51
CA ARG A 22 2.81 -3.81 5.84
C ARG A 22 3.91 -3.85 4.79
N VAL A 23 3.57 -3.89 3.50
CA VAL A 23 4.57 -3.93 2.42
C VAL A 23 5.36 -2.62 2.37
N ALA A 24 4.70 -1.47 2.52
CA ALA A 24 5.34 -0.16 2.57
C ALA A 24 6.34 -0.06 3.74
N LEU A 25 5.95 -0.46 4.95
CA LEU A 25 6.87 -0.52 6.11
C LEU A 25 8.12 -1.36 5.80
N ASN A 26 7.92 -2.57 5.25
CA ASN A 26 9.03 -3.46 4.90
C ASN A 26 9.98 -2.82 3.86
N MET A 27 9.42 -2.14 2.85
CA MET A 27 10.22 -1.46 1.82
C MET A 27 11.03 -0.31 2.41
N LEU A 28 10.40 0.54 3.21
CA LEU A 28 11.05 1.69 3.85
C LEU A 28 12.15 1.26 4.83
N GLN A 29 11.94 0.17 5.57
CA GLN A 29 12.96 -0.38 6.46
C GLN A 29 14.12 -1.05 5.72
N THR A 30 13.85 -1.71 4.59
CA THR A 30 14.88 -2.47 3.86
C THR A 30 15.77 -1.55 3.03
N PHE A 31 15.19 -0.54 2.38
CA PHE A 31 15.88 0.29 1.39
C PHE A 31 16.03 1.76 1.84
N GLY A 32 15.59 2.09 3.05
CA GLY A 32 15.51 3.48 3.52
C GLY A 32 14.34 4.24 2.91
N SER A 33 14.11 5.45 3.40
CA SER A 33 12.88 6.20 3.09
C SER A 33 12.73 6.53 1.59
N THR A 34 13.80 7.01 0.94
CA THR A 34 13.73 7.48 -0.45
C THR A 34 13.59 6.29 -1.40
N GLU A 35 14.57 5.39 -1.41
CA GLU A 35 14.57 4.24 -2.30
C GLU A 35 13.41 3.27 -1.99
N GLY A 36 13.09 3.06 -0.71
CA GLY A 36 11.96 2.23 -0.31
C GLY A 36 10.61 2.78 -0.80
N GLY A 37 10.40 4.09 -0.72
CA GLY A 37 9.21 4.74 -1.25
C GLY A 37 9.10 4.59 -2.77
N GLU A 38 10.18 4.86 -3.50
CA GLU A 38 10.20 4.68 -4.97
C GLU A 38 9.93 3.24 -5.39
N ARG A 39 10.56 2.27 -4.71
CA ARG A 39 10.36 0.84 -4.97
C ARG A 39 8.92 0.42 -4.68
N PHE A 40 8.32 0.93 -3.62
CA PHE A 40 6.92 0.67 -3.31
C PHE A 40 6.00 1.19 -4.41
N ILE A 41 6.16 2.45 -4.85
CA ILE A 41 5.34 3.06 -5.90
C ILE A 41 5.47 2.29 -7.22
N LYS A 42 6.71 1.99 -7.64
CA LYS A 42 6.97 1.19 -8.86
C LYS A 42 6.38 -0.21 -8.74
N GLY A 43 6.48 -0.84 -7.57
CA GLY A 43 5.91 -2.15 -7.28
C GLY A 43 4.38 -2.14 -7.34
N LEU A 44 3.75 -1.10 -6.80
CA LEU A 44 2.29 -0.95 -6.76
C LEU A 44 1.72 -0.85 -8.17
N ALA A 45 2.34 -0.02 -9.02
CA ALA A 45 1.96 0.10 -10.43
C ALA A 45 2.06 -1.24 -11.17
N ARG A 46 3.19 -1.95 -11.02
CA ARG A 46 3.40 -3.29 -11.61
C ARG A 46 2.39 -4.32 -11.11
N TYR A 47 2.10 -4.30 -9.81
CA TYR A 47 1.13 -5.21 -9.20
C TYR A 47 -0.28 -4.94 -9.71
N ASN A 48 -0.70 -3.67 -9.76
CA ASN A 48 -2.02 -3.27 -10.24
C ASN A 48 -2.22 -3.62 -11.73
N GLU A 49 -1.18 -3.48 -12.55
CA GLU A 49 -1.22 -3.92 -13.95
C GLU A 49 -1.42 -5.44 -14.06
N ALA A 50 -0.63 -6.23 -13.31
CA ALA A 50 -0.74 -7.69 -13.29
C ALA A 50 -2.13 -8.16 -12.81
N ALA A 51 -2.64 -7.56 -11.73
CA ALA A 51 -3.95 -7.85 -11.18
C ALA A 51 -5.07 -7.51 -12.16
N ARG A 52 -4.99 -6.36 -12.85
CA ARG A 52 -5.94 -6.00 -13.92
C ARG A 52 -5.91 -7.01 -15.07
N ALA A 53 -4.74 -7.47 -15.47
CA ALA A 53 -4.61 -8.48 -16.53
C ALA A 53 -5.29 -9.80 -16.14
N GLU A 54 -5.11 -10.24 -14.90
CA GLU A 54 -5.76 -11.43 -14.35
C GLU A 54 -7.29 -11.28 -14.25
N LEU A 55 -7.77 -10.16 -13.70
CA LEU A 55 -9.20 -9.88 -13.58
C LEU A 55 -9.91 -9.81 -14.94
N ARG A 56 -9.23 -9.27 -15.96
CA ARG A 56 -9.70 -9.27 -17.36
C ARG A 56 -9.83 -10.70 -17.90
N ARG A 57 -8.80 -11.54 -17.72
CA ARG A 57 -8.85 -12.96 -18.14
C ARG A 57 -10.02 -13.70 -17.49
N ASN A 58 -10.29 -13.41 -16.22
CA ASN A 58 -11.32 -14.09 -15.44
C ASN A 58 -12.72 -13.46 -15.58
N LYS A 59 -12.92 -12.43 -16.43
CA LYS A 59 -14.18 -11.67 -16.61
C LYS A 59 -14.79 -11.14 -15.30
N LYS A 60 -13.98 -10.94 -14.26
CA LYS A 60 -14.39 -10.45 -12.93
C LYS A 60 -14.15 -8.95 -12.75
N LEU A 61 -13.86 -8.22 -13.84
CA LEU A 61 -13.50 -6.81 -13.78
C LEU A 61 -14.73 -5.93 -13.45
N LYS A 62 -14.95 -5.66 -12.16
CA LYS A 62 -15.68 -4.46 -11.73
C LYS A 62 -14.68 -3.31 -11.66
N VAL A 63 -14.99 -2.21 -12.36
CA VAL A 63 -14.07 -1.15 -12.83
C VAL A 63 -13.37 -0.36 -11.70
N SER A 64 -13.68 -0.57 -10.41
CA SER A 64 -13.05 0.16 -9.29
C SER A 64 -11.82 -0.51 -8.66
N ALA A 65 -11.41 -1.70 -9.10
CA ALA A 65 -10.56 -2.59 -8.30
C ALA A 65 -9.08 -2.17 -8.12
N ALA A 66 -8.54 -1.20 -8.87
CA ALA A 66 -7.12 -0.88 -8.79
C ALA A 66 -6.80 0.50 -9.37
N SER A 67 -7.32 1.58 -8.81
CA SER A 67 -6.92 2.93 -9.22
C SER A 67 -5.64 3.36 -8.50
N ASP A 68 -4.62 3.74 -9.28
CA ASP A 68 -3.37 4.31 -8.79
C ASP A 68 -3.60 5.76 -8.36
N HIS A 69 -4.08 5.97 -7.13
CA HIS A 69 -4.19 7.31 -6.57
C HIS A 69 -2.87 7.71 -5.93
N ALA A 70 -2.08 8.52 -6.64
CA ALA A 70 -0.78 8.98 -6.18
C ALA A 70 -0.89 9.71 -4.83
N THR A 71 -1.89 10.58 -4.65
CA THR A 71 -2.14 11.31 -3.39
C THR A 71 -2.32 10.36 -2.21
N ILE A 72 -3.18 9.34 -2.35
CA ILE A 72 -3.42 8.32 -1.32
C ILE A 72 -2.13 7.57 -1.01
N THR A 73 -1.38 7.17 -2.05
CA THR A 73 -0.13 6.42 -1.91
C THR A 73 0.92 7.23 -1.14
N PHE A 74 1.12 8.49 -1.51
CA PHE A 74 2.06 9.39 -0.84
C PHE A 74 1.64 9.71 0.59
N PHE A 75 0.34 9.93 0.84
CA PHE A 75 -0.18 10.11 2.19
C PHE A 75 0.25 8.96 3.11
N TRP A 76 -0.03 7.72 2.70
CA TRP A 76 0.30 6.54 3.52
C TRP A 76 1.81 6.33 3.67
N LEU A 77 2.60 6.53 2.61
CA LEU A 77 4.07 6.45 2.73
C LEU A 77 4.63 7.46 3.72
N ASN A 78 4.12 8.70 3.70
CA ASN A 78 4.52 9.74 4.66
C ASN A 78 4.09 9.37 6.08
N CYS A 79 2.83 8.95 6.29
CA CYS A 79 2.36 8.54 7.61
C CYS A 79 3.20 7.41 8.21
N ILE A 80 3.57 6.41 7.41
CA ILE A 80 4.41 5.28 7.84
C ILE A 80 5.82 5.78 8.14
N ARG A 81 6.44 6.55 7.24
CA ARG A 81 7.79 7.09 7.43
C ARG A 81 7.91 7.87 8.73
N ASP A 82 6.93 8.70 9.04
CA ASP A 82 6.99 9.60 10.19
C ASP A 82 6.76 8.86 11.53
N ARG A 83 6.25 7.62 11.50
CA ARG A 83 5.88 6.81 12.68
C ARG A 83 6.72 5.55 12.86
N MET A 84 7.35 5.06 11.79
CA MET A 84 8.17 3.85 11.83
C MET A 84 9.43 4.08 12.66
N ARG A 85 9.83 3.03 13.36
CA ARG A 85 11.12 2.93 14.05
C ARG A 85 11.95 1.83 13.39
N PRO A 86 13.30 1.94 13.43
CA PRO A 86 14.17 0.87 12.97
C PRO A 86 13.82 -0.46 13.67
N GLY A 87 13.62 -1.53 12.89
CA GLY A 87 13.31 -2.85 13.42
C GLY A 87 11.86 -3.10 13.83
N ASP A 88 10.95 -2.12 13.65
CA ASP A 88 9.53 -2.34 13.91
C ASP A 88 8.97 -3.52 13.11
N SER A 89 8.17 -4.35 13.79
CA SER A 89 7.21 -5.21 13.11
C SER A 89 5.96 -4.41 12.75
N PHE A 90 5.17 -4.91 11.79
CA PHE A 90 3.87 -4.31 11.48
C PHE A 90 2.96 -4.26 12.70
N ASP A 91 2.90 -5.35 13.48
CA ASP A 91 2.00 -5.44 14.63
C ASP A 91 2.40 -4.43 15.71
N THR A 92 3.70 -4.32 16.01
CA THR A 92 4.22 -3.32 16.97
C THR A 92 4.00 -1.88 16.50
N MET A 93 4.07 -1.62 15.19
CA MET A 93 3.78 -0.29 14.63
C MET A 93 2.30 0.06 14.79
N ILE A 94 1.40 -0.88 14.48
CA ILE A 94 -0.05 -0.68 14.60
C ILE A 94 -0.50 -0.58 16.06
N GLU A 95 0.12 -1.32 16.99
CA GLU A 95 -0.17 -1.17 18.42
C GLU A 95 0.08 0.25 18.93
N ARG A 96 1.12 0.93 18.40
CA ARG A 96 1.44 2.31 18.76
C ARG A 96 0.68 3.36 17.94
N HIS A 97 0.31 3.01 16.71
CA HIS A 97 -0.34 3.88 15.75
C HIS A 97 -1.53 3.16 15.09
N PRO A 98 -2.60 2.88 15.85
CA PRO A 98 -3.74 2.10 15.38
C PRO A 98 -4.46 2.76 14.20
N GLU A 99 -4.36 4.08 14.06
CA GLU A 99 -4.90 4.84 12.94
C GLU A 99 -4.36 4.36 11.58
N LEU A 100 -3.12 3.84 11.55
CA LEU A 100 -2.51 3.33 10.32
C LEU A 100 -3.20 2.07 9.79
N ALA A 101 -3.93 1.34 10.63
CA ALA A 101 -4.69 0.16 10.22
C ALA A 101 -6.04 0.51 9.59
N SER A 102 -6.53 1.75 9.77
CA SER A 102 -7.83 2.17 9.25
C SER A 102 -7.67 3.04 8.01
N PHE A 103 -8.15 2.59 6.85
CA PHE A 103 -8.14 3.41 5.64
C PHE A 103 -8.91 4.73 5.84
N SER A 104 -9.93 4.75 6.69
CA SER A 104 -10.74 5.94 6.93
C SER A 104 -9.97 7.11 7.55
N TYR A 105 -8.78 6.85 8.12
CA TYR A 105 -7.95 7.90 8.71
C TYR A 105 -7.53 8.97 7.69
N ILE A 106 -7.43 8.63 6.39
CA ILE A 106 -7.15 9.62 5.34
C ILE A 106 -8.21 10.73 5.27
N PHE A 107 -9.45 10.43 5.66
CA PHE A 107 -10.57 11.37 5.63
C PHE A 107 -10.55 12.40 6.76
N GLU A 108 -9.59 12.30 7.69
CA GLU A 108 -9.29 13.38 8.63
C GLU A 108 -8.52 14.54 7.97
N PHE A 109 -7.93 14.29 6.79
CA PHE A 109 -7.08 15.24 6.07
C PHE A 109 -7.61 15.64 4.69
N TYR A 110 -8.35 14.75 4.03
CA TYR A 110 -8.87 14.94 2.68
C TYR A 110 -10.37 14.66 2.65
N SER A 111 -11.12 15.43 1.86
CA SER A 111 -12.49 15.03 1.55
C SER A 111 -12.46 13.89 0.50
N PRO A 112 -13.52 13.08 0.38
CA PRO A 112 -13.62 12.09 -0.70
C PRO A 112 -13.44 12.70 -2.09
N GLU A 113 -13.91 13.93 -2.31
CA GLU A 113 -13.81 14.66 -3.58
C GLU A 113 -12.37 15.06 -3.93
N ASP A 114 -11.48 15.21 -2.93
CA ASP A 114 -10.06 15.48 -3.17
C ASP A 114 -9.28 14.23 -3.60
N LEU A 115 -9.87 13.04 -3.40
CA LEU A 115 -9.21 11.74 -3.62
C LEU A 115 -9.69 11.02 -4.90
N TYR A 116 -10.92 11.29 -5.36
CA TYR A 116 -11.61 10.61 -6.46
C TYR A 116 -12.20 11.57 -7.48
#